data_AF-A0A972EHK5-F1
#
_entry.id   AF-A0A972EHK5-F1
#
_cell.length_a   1.000
_cell.length_b   1.000
_cell.length_c   1.000
_cell.angle_alpha   90.00
_cell.angle_beta   90.00
_cell.angle_gamma   90.00
#
_symmetry.space_group_name_H-M   'P 1'
#
loop_
_entity.id
_entity.type
_entity.pdbx_description
1 polymer ?
#
loop_
_entity_poly.entity_id
_entity_poly.type
_entity_poly.pdbx_seq_one_letter_code
_entity_poly.pdbx_strand_id
1 'polypeptide(L)'
;MKNIRKCFVLIMLFCIASGGFAWGNEEAINSENFIAEQLDKLDIRDLQQIVDAINGELEGYMPTIEIKAFIVKLFKGEGIMGLQDIARGAAKYFFREVVANWRILGQIIILSSIYALLTNLQSAFENDAVGKLAYNVCYLVIISIVIKSFMMAISLGKDAIDAMITFMQALLPILLGILIAMGGVTTSAFFHPVLLGSIGFIGTIIKSIVLP
;
A
#
# COMPACT_ATOMS: atom_id res chain seq x y z
N MET A 1 -53.71 7.67 37.97
CA MET A 1 -52.63 8.52 37.42
C MET A 1 -51.64 9.06 38.46
N LYS A 2 -52.02 9.33 39.72
CA LYS A 2 -51.13 9.91 40.74
C LYS A 2 -49.96 9.01 41.17
N ASN A 3 -50.12 7.68 41.12
CA ASN A 3 -49.07 6.71 41.48
C ASN A 3 -48.02 6.49 40.37
N ILE A 4 -48.39 6.66 39.10
CA ILE A 4 -47.46 6.56 37.95
C ILE A 4 -46.48 7.74 37.92
N ARG A 5 -46.96 8.97 38.19
CA ARG A 5 -46.08 10.15 38.33
C ARG A 5 -45.10 10.00 39.49
N LYS A 6 -45.53 9.40 40.61
CA LYS A 6 -44.65 9.11 41.74
C LYS A 6 -43.58 8.07 41.40
N CYS A 7 -43.96 7.03 40.66
CA CYS A 7 -43.01 6.00 40.20
C CYS A 7 -41.95 6.59 39.25
N PHE A 8 -42.37 7.46 38.32
CA PHE A 8 -41.46 8.11 37.38
C PHE A 8 -40.48 9.06 38.07
N VAL A 9 -40.95 9.83 39.07
CA VAL A 9 -40.08 10.69 39.88
C VAL A 9 -39.11 9.86 40.72
N LEU A 10 -39.54 8.71 41.25
CA LEU A 10 -38.68 7.80 42.01
C LEU A 10 -37.60 7.15 41.14
N ILE A 11 -37.92 6.78 39.90
CA ILE A 11 -36.95 6.26 38.92
C ILE A 11 -35.95 7.35 38.52
N MET A 12 -36.43 8.57 38.25
CA MET A 12 -35.55 9.69 37.93
C MET A 12 -34.60 10.02 39.10
N LEU A 13 -35.12 9.98 40.33
CA LEU A 13 -34.34 10.24 41.54
C LEU A 13 -33.36 9.11 41.85
N PHE A 14 -33.72 7.87 41.53
CA PHE A 14 -32.83 6.71 41.65
C PHE A 14 -31.68 6.78 40.63
N CYS A 15 -31.94 7.20 39.38
CA CYS A 15 -30.89 7.41 38.37
C CYS A 15 -29.91 8.54 38.74
N ILE A 16 -30.37 9.58 39.44
CA ILE A 16 -29.53 10.66 39.94
C ILE A 16 -28.71 10.18 41.15
N ALA A 17 -29.29 9.37 42.04
CA ALA A 17 -28.62 8.83 43.21
C ALA A 17 -27.62 7.69 42.88
N SER A 18 -27.81 6.98 41.77
CA SER A 18 -26.86 6.00 41.24
C SER A 18 -25.78 6.62 40.34
N GLY A 19 -25.80 7.95 40.14
CA GLY A 19 -24.66 8.67 39.59
C GLY A 19 -23.50 8.52 40.57
N GLY A 20 -22.62 7.55 40.32
CA GLY A 20 -21.44 7.32 41.14
C GLY A 20 -20.67 8.62 41.32
N PHE A 21 -20.29 8.93 42.55
CA PHE A 21 -19.33 9.99 42.83
C PHE A 21 -17.99 9.59 42.20
N ALA A 22 -17.72 10.07 41.00
CA ALA A 22 -16.38 10.03 40.43
C ALA A 22 -15.53 11.04 41.18
N TRP A 23 -14.71 10.56 42.12
CA TRP A 23 -13.61 11.34 42.66
C TRP A 23 -12.62 11.55 41.52
N GLY A 24 -12.44 12.81 41.09
CA GLY A 24 -11.42 13.16 40.12
C GLY A 24 -10.06 12.88 40.73
N ASN A 25 -9.46 11.74 40.38
CA ASN A 25 -8.04 11.53 40.63
C ASN A 25 -7.29 12.48 39.70
N GLU A 26 -6.56 13.43 40.26
CA GLU A 26 -5.69 14.35 39.55
C GLU A 26 -4.37 13.65 39.14
N GLU A 27 -4.46 12.38 38.74
CA GLU A 27 -3.48 11.81 37.84
C GLU A 27 -3.79 12.40 36.48
N ALA A 28 -2.97 13.35 36.05
CA ALA A 28 -2.96 13.82 34.67
C ALA A 28 -3.12 12.58 33.78
N ILE A 29 -4.25 12.47 33.07
CA ILE A 29 -4.50 11.39 32.12
C ILE A 29 -3.29 11.42 31.20
N ASN A 30 -2.35 10.50 31.45
CA ASN A 30 -1.10 10.46 30.73
C ASN A 30 -1.50 9.98 29.35
N SER A 31 -1.74 10.95 28.46
CA SER A 31 -2.36 10.72 27.16
C SER A 31 -1.54 9.71 26.36
N GLU A 32 -0.24 9.58 26.67
CA GLU A 32 0.65 8.55 26.16
C GLU A 32 0.25 7.13 26.57
N ASN A 33 0.01 6.90 27.87
CA ASN A 33 -0.43 5.59 28.38
C ASN A 33 -1.83 5.23 27.87
N PHE A 34 -2.72 6.22 27.78
CA PHE A 34 -4.06 6.01 27.22
C PHE A 34 -4.02 5.65 25.74
N ILE A 35 -3.25 6.37 24.91
CA ILE A 35 -3.12 6.08 23.48
C ILE A 35 -2.43 4.72 23.25
N ALA A 36 -1.40 4.40 24.02
CA ALA A 36 -0.73 3.09 23.95
C ALA A 36 -1.68 1.93 24.29
N GLU A 37 -2.51 2.09 25.33
CA GLU A 37 -3.48 1.08 25.74
C GLU A 37 -4.65 0.93 24.76
N GLN A 38 -5.05 2.00 24.06
CA GLN A 38 -6.02 1.91 22.96
C GLN A 38 -5.42 1.27 21.71
N LEU A 39 -4.15 1.53 21.42
CA LEU A 39 -3.45 0.97 20.27
C LEU A 39 -3.21 -0.54 20.43
N ASP A 40 -2.94 -1.01 21.65
CA ASP A 40 -2.78 -2.44 21.93
C ASP A 40 -4.09 -3.24 21.85
N LYS A 41 -5.26 -2.56 21.92
CA LYS A 41 -6.57 -3.19 21.69
C LYS A 41 -6.91 -3.33 20.20
N LEU A 42 -6.16 -2.66 19.34
CA LEU A 42 -6.38 -2.65 17.91
C LEU A 42 -5.57 -3.77 17.25
N ASP A 43 -6.20 -4.54 16.36
CA ASP A 43 -5.46 -5.51 15.56
C ASP A 43 -4.67 -4.80 14.45
N ILE A 44 -3.38 -4.57 14.71
CA ILE A 44 -2.44 -3.94 13.76
C ILE A 44 -1.50 -4.94 13.10
N ARG A 45 -1.72 -6.25 13.28
CA ARG A 45 -0.79 -7.29 12.81
C ARG A 45 -0.59 -7.25 11.30
N ASP A 46 -1.67 -7.15 10.55
CA ASP A 46 -1.63 -7.10 9.08
C ASP A 46 -0.94 -5.81 8.60
N LEU A 47 -1.14 -4.69 9.30
CA LEU A 47 -0.47 -3.44 9.00
C LEU A 47 1.04 -3.51 9.28
N GLN A 48 1.45 -4.18 10.37
CA GLN A 48 2.85 -4.43 10.68
C GLN A 48 3.52 -5.23 9.57
N GLN A 49 2.89 -6.29 9.06
CA GLN A 49 3.44 -7.09 7.96
C GLN A 49 3.69 -6.27 6.70
N ILE A 50 2.79 -5.35 6.37
CA ILE A 50 2.95 -4.46 5.22
C ILE A 50 4.10 -3.48 5.44
N VAL A 51 4.19 -2.90 6.64
CA VAL A 51 5.28 -1.99 6.99
C VAL A 51 6.63 -2.71 6.97
N ASP A 52 6.69 -3.95 7.44
CA ASP A 52 7.89 -4.78 7.40
C ASP A 52 8.30 -5.10 5.95
N ALA A 53 7.34 -5.41 5.08
CA ALA A 53 7.60 -5.60 3.64
C ALA A 53 8.17 -4.33 2.99
N ILE A 54 7.58 -3.16 3.28
CA ILE A 54 8.07 -1.86 2.80
C ILE A 54 9.48 -1.57 3.32
N ASN A 55 9.73 -1.83 4.60
CA ASN A 55 11.05 -1.64 5.21
C ASN A 55 12.12 -2.53 4.55
N GLY A 56 11.77 -3.77 4.19
CA GLY A 56 12.65 -4.68 3.47
C GLY A 56 12.96 -4.20 2.04
N GLU A 57 11.95 -3.74 1.29
CA GLU A 57 12.16 -3.24 -0.08
C GLU A 57 12.97 -1.94 -0.13
N LEU A 58 12.79 -1.09 0.88
CA LEU A 58 13.39 0.24 0.98
C LEU A 58 14.66 0.28 1.85
N GLU A 59 15.18 -0.89 2.24
CA GLU A 59 16.38 -0.99 3.07
C GLU A 59 17.56 -0.23 2.44
N GLY A 60 18.15 0.71 3.19
CA GLY A 60 19.25 1.55 2.72
C GLY A 60 18.85 2.75 1.84
N TYR A 61 17.54 2.97 1.62
CA TYR A 61 16.99 4.10 0.87
C TYR A 61 16.10 5.00 1.73
N MET A 62 15.31 4.42 2.65
CA MET A 62 14.44 5.16 3.57
C MET A 62 14.68 4.75 5.02
N PRO A 63 14.37 5.64 6.00
CA PRO A 63 14.40 5.27 7.41
C PRO A 63 13.33 4.21 7.70
N THR A 64 13.69 3.23 8.55
CA THR A 64 12.79 2.16 8.97
C THR A 64 11.56 2.73 9.69
N ILE A 65 10.39 2.28 9.28
CA ILE A 65 9.11 2.66 9.86
C ILE A 65 8.74 1.62 10.93
N GLU A 66 8.55 2.07 12.17
CA GLU A 66 7.90 1.27 13.21
C GLU A 66 6.48 1.76 13.40
N ILE A 67 5.46 0.96 13.07
CA ILE A 67 4.08 1.44 12.98
C ILE A 67 3.56 1.98 14.32
N LYS A 68 3.88 1.32 15.45
CA LYS A 68 3.44 1.77 16.78
C LYS A 68 4.05 3.13 17.12
N ALA A 69 5.36 3.27 16.94
CA ALA A 69 6.06 4.53 17.18
C ALA A 69 5.60 5.64 16.23
N PHE A 70 5.34 5.29 14.97
CA PHE A 70 4.83 6.20 13.95
C PHE A 70 3.45 6.76 14.33
N ILE A 71 2.52 5.91 14.76
CA ILE A 71 1.19 6.32 15.23
C ILE A 71 1.31 7.21 16.47
N VAL A 72 2.13 6.83 17.46
CA VAL A 72 2.32 7.64 18.68
C VAL A 72 2.88 9.03 18.34
N LYS A 73 3.90 9.11 17.47
CA LYS A 73 4.48 10.39 17.02
C LYS A 73 3.47 11.26 16.28
N LEU A 74 2.62 10.67 15.43
CA LEU A 74 1.54 11.37 14.75
C LEU A 74 0.57 12.03 15.73
N PHE A 75 0.13 11.30 16.76
CA PHE A 75 -0.77 11.86 17.78
C PHE A 75 -0.11 12.95 18.62
N LYS A 76 1.21 12.88 18.85
CA LYS A 76 1.97 13.93 19.53
C LYS A 76 2.22 15.17 18.67
N GLY A 77 1.87 15.12 17.37
CA GLY A 77 2.21 16.19 16.42
C GLY A 77 3.71 16.29 16.15
N GLU A 78 4.48 15.25 16.47
CA GLU A 78 5.90 15.17 16.18
C GLU A 78 6.12 14.85 14.70
N GLY A 79 7.17 15.44 14.11
CA GLY A 79 7.56 15.15 12.73
C GLY A 79 7.90 13.67 12.55
N ILE A 80 7.07 12.95 11.81
CA ILE A 80 7.21 11.51 11.54
C ILE A 80 8.35 11.18 10.57
N MET A 81 8.56 12.03 9.56
CA MET A 81 9.67 11.94 8.59
C MET A 81 9.81 13.28 7.88
N GLY A 82 11.05 13.71 7.63
CA GLY A 82 11.32 14.88 6.81
C GLY A 82 10.90 14.62 5.36
N LEU A 83 10.07 15.49 4.79
CA LEU A 83 9.65 15.42 3.39
C LEU A 83 10.87 15.40 2.44
N GLN A 84 11.96 16.06 2.86
CA GLN A 84 13.25 16.04 2.18
C GLN A 84 13.93 14.66 2.19
N ASP A 85 13.86 13.91 3.28
CA ASP A 85 14.47 12.59 3.40
C ASP A 85 13.70 11.56 2.57
N ILE A 86 12.37 11.65 2.56
CA ILE A 86 11.51 10.86 1.67
C ILE A 86 11.84 11.16 0.21
N ALA A 87 11.94 12.43 -0.17
CA ALA A 87 12.26 12.80 -1.55
C ALA A 87 13.65 12.31 -1.98
N ARG A 88 14.66 12.44 -1.11
CA ARG A 88 16.02 11.91 -1.36
C ARG A 88 16.03 10.39 -1.47
N GLY A 89 15.34 9.70 -0.57
CA GLY A 89 15.20 8.25 -0.59
C GLY A 89 14.52 7.75 -1.86
N ALA A 90 13.40 8.38 -2.24
CA ALA A 90 12.67 8.09 -3.47
C ALA A 90 13.53 8.31 -4.72
N ALA A 91 14.28 9.42 -4.79
CA ALA A 91 15.20 9.67 -5.89
C ALA A 91 16.30 8.60 -5.97
N LYS A 92 16.93 8.25 -4.83
CA LYS A 92 17.98 7.23 -4.78
C LYS A 92 17.46 5.85 -5.19
N TYR A 93 16.25 5.49 -4.77
CA TYR A 93 15.58 4.25 -5.16
C TYR A 93 15.26 4.23 -6.65
N PHE A 94 14.75 5.34 -7.20
CA PHE A 94 14.48 5.47 -8.63
C PHE A 94 15.75 5.31 -9.48
N PHE A 95 16.85 5.97 -9.11
CA PHE A 95 18.12 5.81 -9.84
C PHE A 95 18.66 4.38 -9.77
N ARG A 96 18.46 3.67 -8.65
CA ARG A 96 18.80 2.25 -8.55
C ARG A 96 18.01 1.43 -9.57
N GLU A 97 16.71 1.63 -9.66
CA GLU A 97 15.87 0.91 -10.63
C GLU A 97 16.25 1.21 -12.08
N VAL A 98 16.58 2.47 -12.39
CA VAL A 98 17.08 2.85 -13.73
C VAL A 98 18.39 2.13 -14.05
N VAL A 99 19.33 2.08 -13.10
CA VAL A 99 20.60 1.37 -13.28
C VAL A 99 20.40 -0.14 -13.40
N ALA A 100 19.48 -0.72 -12.61
CA ALA A 100 19.14 -2.14 -12.69
C ALA A 100 18.56 -2.52 -14.07
N ASN A 101 17.75 -1.64 -14.67
CA ASN A 101 17.16 -1.85 -16.00
C ASN A 101 18.09 -1.53 -17.17
N TRP A 102 19.28 -0.98 -16.92
CA TRP A 102 20.26 -0.65 -17.96
C TRP A 102 20.69 -1.86 -18.79
N ARG A 103 20.62 -3.08 -18.22
CA ARG A 103 20.94 -4.32 -18.94
C ARG A 103 20.08 -4.51 -20.20
N ILE A 104 18.78 -4.21 -20.13
CA ILE A 104 17.87 -4.35 -21.27
C ILE A 104 18.23 -3.31 -22.34
N LEU A 105 18.51 -2.08 -21.93
CA LEU A 105 18.95 -1.01 -22.82
C LEU A 105 20.25 -1.39 -23.55
N GLY A 106 21.23 -1.93 -22.83
CA GLY A 106 22.49 -2.40 -23.40
C GLY A 106 22.29 -3.55 -24.42
N GLN A 107 21.40 -4.49 -24.12
CA GLN A 107 21.05 -5.57 -25.07
C GLN A 107 20.48 -5.02 -26.38
N ILE A 108 19.58 -4.03 -26.31
CA ILE A 108 18.98 -3.39 -27.48
C ILE A 108 20.03 -2.61 -28.28
N ILE A 109 20.93 -1.88 -27.61
CA ILE A 109 22.01 -1.11 -28.27
C ILE A 109 22.94 -2.05 -29.04
N ILE A 110 23.46 -3.10 -28.39
CA ILE A 110 24.38 -4.06 -29.03
C ILE A 110 23.70 -4.72 -30.23
N LEU A 111 22.45 -5.14 -30.07
CA LEU A 111 21.69 -5.79 -31.14
C LEU A 111 21.44 -4.84 -32.32
N SER A 112 21.14 -3.58 -32.04
CA SER A 112 20.97 -2.54 -33.06
C SER A 112 22.29 -2.24 -33.79
N SER A 113 23.42 -2.24 -33.09
CA SER A 113 24.75 -2.10 -33.71
C SER A 113 25.09 -3.30 -34.61
N ILE A 114 24.85 -4.53 -34.16
CA ILE A 114 25.05 -5.75 -34.97
C ILE A 114 24.19 -5.69 -36.23
N TYR A 115 22.91 -5.33 -36.08
CA TYR A 115 21.99 -5.15 -37.19
C TYR A 115 22.52 -4.12 -38.22
N ALA A 116 22.95 -2.94 -37.77
CA ALA A 116 23.48 -1.90 -38.65
C ALA A 116 24.74 -2.36 -39.41
N LEU A 117 25.64 -3.10 -38.75
CA LEU A 117 26.81 -3.69 -39.41
C LEU A 117 26.39 -4.72 -40.47
N LEU A 118 25.41 -5.56 -40.14
CA LEU A 118 24.89 -6.59 -41.03
C LEU A 118 24.23 -6.01 -42.29
N THR A 119 23.48 -4.92 -42.14
CA THR A 119 22.88 -4.19 -43.28
C THR A 119 23.96 -3.62 -44.20
N ASN A 120 25.04 -3.05 -43.65
CA ASN A 120 26.14 -2.53 -44.46
C ASN A 120 26.90 -3.66 -45.20
N LEU A 121 27.06 -4.83 -44.57
CA LEU A 121 27.65 -6.00 -45.21
C LEU A 121 26.74 -6.61 -46.29
N GLN A 122 25.41 -6.62 -46.08
CA GLN A 122 24.44 -7.04 -47.09
C GLN A 122 24.60 -6.23 -48.37
N SER A 123 24.82 -4.92 -48.29
CA SER A 123 25.06 -4.08 -49.47
C SER A 123 26.32 -4.47 -50.27
N ALA A 124 27.25 -5.23 -49.68
CA ALA A 124 28.45 -5.75 -50.33
C ALA A 124 28.28 -7.17 -50.91
N PHE A 125 27.20 -7.88 -50.55
CA PHE A 125 26.87 -9.20 -51.08
C PHE A 125 25.73 -9.09 -52.10
N GLU A 126 25.89 -9.64 -53.31
CA GLU A 126 24.83 -9.64 -54.35
C GLU A 126 23.56 -10.44 -53.96
N ASN A 127 23.59 -11.18 -52.84
CA ASN A 127 22.51 -12.09 -52.45
C ASN A 127 21.58 -11.48 -51.38
N ASP A 128 20.50 -10.88 -51.85
CA ASP A 128 19.50 -10.18 -51.03
C ASP A 128 18.74 -11.10 -50.05
N ALA A 129 18.79 -12.41 -50.25
CA ALA A 129 18.09 -13.39 -49.40
C ALA A 129 18.73 -13.52 -48.00
N VAL A 130 20.06 -13.48 -47.90
CA VAL A 130 20.78 -13.69 -46.63
C VAL A 130 20.54 -12.52 -45.68
N GLY A 131 20.58 -11.28 -46.18
CA GLY A 131 20.33 -10.10 -45.36
C GLY A 131 18.87 -9.95 -44.93
N LYS A 132 17.90 -10.33 -45.78
CA LYS A 132 16.48 -10.43 -45.40
C LYS A 132 16.25 -11.44 -44.28
N LEU A 133 16.92 -12.60 -44.35
CA LEU A 133 16.79 -13.63 -43.32
C LEU A 133 17.39 -13.16 -41.99
N ALA A 134 18.53 -12.49 -42.03
CA ALA A 134 19.16 -11.96 -40.84
C ALA A 134 18.41 -10.75 -40.23
N TYR A 135 17.76 -9.91 -41.07
CA TYR A 135 16.81 -8.88 -40.62
C TYR A 135 15.67 -9.52 -39.80
N ASN A 136 15.03 -10.56 -40.34
CA ASN A 136 13.93 -11.24 -39.66
C ASN A 136 14.37 -11.83 -38.32
N VAL A 137 15.57 -12.42 -38.24
CA VAL A 137 16.12 -12.94 -36.99
C VAL A 137 16.37 -11.83 -35.97
N CYS A 138 17.03 -10.73 -36.35
CA CYS A 138 17.27 -9.60 -35.44
C CYS A 138 15.95 -8.98 -34.96
N TYR A 139 14.97 -8.85 -35.86
CA TYR A 139 13.64 -8.35 -35.54
C TYR A 139 12.91 -9.23 -34.51
N LEU A 140 12.93 -10.56 -34.69
CA LEU A 140 12.34 -11.50 -33.73
C LEU A 140 13.00 -11.42 -32.35
N VAL A 141 14.33 -11.24 -32.30
CA VAL A 141 15.06 -11.08 -31.04
C VAL A 141 14.66 -9.77 -30.34
N ILE A 142 14.57 -8.65 -31.07
CA ILE A 142 14.11 -7.36 -30.51
C ILE A 142 12.68 -7.50 -29.96
N ILE A 143 11.76 -8.05 -30.74
CA ILE A 143 10.37 -8.27 -30.30
C ILE A 143 10.33 -9.13 -29.04
N SER A 144 11.11 -10.20 -28.98
CA SER A 144 11.15 -11.09 -27.81
C SER A 144 11.59 -10.35 -26.55
N ILE A 145 12.60 -9.48 -26.66
CA ILE A 145 13.07 -8.64 -25.54
C ILE A 145 11.97 -7.65 -25.11
N VAL A 146 11.31 -7.00 -26.07
CA VAL A 146 10.25 -6.02 -25.79
C VAL A 146 9.05 -6.68 -25.10
N ILE A 147 8.58 -7.83 -25.61
CA ILE A 147 7.48 -8.59 -25.01
C ILE A 147 7.83 -8.99 -23.57
N LYS A 148 9.06 -9.48 -23.33
CA LYS A 148 9.51 -9.82 -21.97
C LYS A 148 9.50 -8.60 -21.05
N SER A 149 9.99 -7.46 -21.51
CA SER A 149 9.98 -6.21 -20.73
C SER A 149 8.56 -5.74 -20.41
N PHE A 150 7.64 -5.89 -21.37
CA PHE A 150 6.24 -5.52 -21.18
C PHE A 150 5.52 -6.43 -20.19
N MET A 151 5.72 -7.76 -20.27
CA MET A 151 5.18 -8.71 -19.30
C MET A 151 5.70 -8.45 -17.88
N MET A 152 6.99 -8.09 -17.75
CA MET A 152 7.57 -7.69 -16.46
C MET A 152 6.88 -6.44 -15.89
N ALA A 153 6.64 -5.43 -16.72
CA ALA A 153 5.94 -4.21 -16.30
C ALA A 153 4.49 -4.48 -15.87
N ILE A 154 3.77 -5.35 -16.60
CA ILE A 154 2.41 -5.79 -16.22
C ILE A 154 2.43 -6.51 -14.87
N SER A 155 3.39 -7.43 -14.66
CA SER A 155 3.53 -8.14 -13.38
C SER A 155 3.73 -7.16 -12.24
N LEU A 156 4.67 -6.21 -12.39
CA LEU A 156 4.93 -5.19 -11.39
C LEU A 156 3.68 -4.36 -11.07
N GLY A 157 2.89 -4.01 -12.09
CA GLY A 157 1.61 -3.33 -11.90
C GLY A 157 0.58 -4.17 -11.13
N LYS A 158 0.48 -5.48 -11.43
CA LYS A 158 -0.41 -6.40 -10.71
C LYS A 158 0.01 -6.56 -9.26
N ASP A 159 1.31 -6.73 -9.00
CA ASP A 159 1.86 -6.87 -7.65
C ASP A 159 1.60 -5.59 -6.82
N ALA A 160 1.74 -4.41 -7.43
CA ALA A 160 1.41 -3.14 -6.77
C ALA A 160 -0.09 -3.01 -6.43
N ILE A 161 -0.98 -3.47 -7.31
CA ILE A 161 -2.42 -3.50 -7.02
C ILE A 161 -2.73 -4.49 -5.89
N ASP A 162 -2.05 -5.63 -5.87
CA ASP A 162 -2.22 -6.62 -4.79
C ASP A 162 -1.75 -6.07 -3.44
N ALA A 163 -0.58 -5.40 -3.40
CA ALA A 163 -0.12 -4.69 -2.22
C ALA A 163 -1.14 -3.64 -1.74
N MET A 164 -1.74 -2.88 -2.67
CA MET A 164 -2.79 -1.91 -2.36
C MET A 164 -4.05 -2.58 -1.77
N ILE A 165 -4.52 -3.69 -2.36
CA ILE A 165 -5.67 -4.44 -1.87
C ILE A 165 -5.41 -4.96 -0.46
N THR A 166 -4.25 -5.58 -0.24
CA THR A 166 -3.83 -6.09 1.07
C THR A 166 -3.75 -4.97 2.09
N PHE A 167 -3.23 -3.80 1.72
CA PHE A 167 -3.22 -2.61 2.57
C PHE A 167 -4.61 -2.12 2.93
N MET A 168 -5.52 -2.03 1.96
CA MET A 168 -6.91 -1.64 2.24
C MET A 168 -7.59 -2.64 3.18
N GLN A 169 -7.35 -3.94 3.00
CA GLN A 169 -7.89 -4.99 3.88
C GLN A 169 -7.33 -4.89 5.30
N ALA A 170 -6.02 -4.67 5.45
CA ALA A 170 -5.36 -4.50 6.74
C ALA A 170 -5.87 -3.27 7.52
N LEU A 171 -6.35 -2.23 6.83
CA LEU A 171 -6.93 -1.04 7.45
C LEU A 171 -8.40 -1.19 7.85
N LEU A 172 -9.14 -2.18 7.30
CA LEU A 172 -10.56 -2.35 7.60
C LEU A 172 -10.86 -2.57 9.09
N PRO A 173 -10.14 -3.46 9.82
CA PRO A 173 -10.40 -3.68 11.24
C PRO A 173 -10.24 -2.39 12.05
N ILE A 174 -9.27 -1.57 11.67
CA ILE A 174 -8.97 -0.30 12.32
C ILE A 174 -10.12 0.68 12.11
N LEU A 175 -10.55 0.86 10.87
CA LEU A 175 -11.62 1.80 10.51
C LEU A 175 -12.96 1.40 11.14
N LEU A 176 -13.27 0.10 11.14
CA LEU A 176 -14.48 -0.45 11.76
C LEU A 176 -14.42 -0.37 13.29
N GLY A 177 -13.26 -0.62 13.89
CA GLY A 177 -13.04 -0.47 15.33
C GLY A 177 -13.29 0.96 15.80
N ILE A 178 -12.81 1.96 15.05
CA ILE A 178 -13.07 3.38 15.33
C ILE A 178 -14.56 3.70 15.17
N LEU A 179 -15.21 3.18 14.12
CA LEU A 179 -16.65 3.38 13.89
C LEU A 179 -17.50 2.79 15.03
N ILE A 180 -17.14 1.60 15.52
CA ILE A 180 -17.75 0.97 16.69
C ILE A 180 -17.58 1.85 17.93
N ALA A 181 -16.37 2.39 18.16
CA ALA A 181 -16.08 3.28 19.29
C ALA A 181 -16.92 4.56 19.26
N MET A 182 -17.27 5.05 18.07
CA MET A 182 -18.18 6.19 17.87
C MET A 182 -19.68 5.83 18.01
N GLY A 183 -20.01 4.59 18.39
CA GLY A 183 -21.38 4.10 18.53
C GLY A 183 -22.00 3.54 17.24
N GLY A 184 -21.21 3.44 16.16
CA GLY A 184 -21.64 2.99 14.83
C GLY A 184 -21.65 1.47 14.65
N VAL A 185 -22.09 0.69 15.65
CA VAL A 185 -22.03 -0.79 15.61
C VAL A 185 -22.83 -1.39 14.44
N THR A 186 -24.07 -0.93 14.23
CA THR A 186 -24.92 -1.40 13.13
C THR A 186 -24.33 -1.06 11.77
N THR A 187 -23.79 0.16 11.63
CA THR A 187 -23.13 0.63 10.41
C THR A 187 -21.89 -0.21 10.11
N SER A 188 -21.04 -0.45 11.11
CA SER A 188 -19.84 -1.27 11.00
C SER A 188 -20.14 -2.70 10.50
N ALA A 189 -21.18 -3.33 11.03
CA ALA A 189 -21.58 -4.69 10.63
C ALA A 189 -21.99 -4.77 9.15
N PHE A 190 -22.65 -3.74 8.63
CA PHE A 190 -23.02 -3.67 7.22
C PHE A 190 -21.82 -3.38 6.31
N PHE A 191 -20.93 -2.47 6.71
CA PHE A 191 -19.79 -2.06 5.89
C PHE A 191 -18.71 -3.14 5.76
N HIS A 192 -18.53 -4.01 6.75
CA HIS A 192 -17.51 -5.06 6.70
C HIS A 192 -17.57 -5.93 5.42
N PRO A 193 -18.68 -6.62 5.08
CA PRO A 193 -18.76 -7.40 3.84
C PRO A 193 -18.79 -6.53 2.58
N VAL A 194 -19.40 -5.33 2.63
CA VAL A 194 -19.50 -4.43 1.46
C VAL A 194 -18.13 -3.92 1.03
N LEU A 195 -17.28 -3.53 1.98
CA LEU A 195 -15.93 -3.04 1.70
C LEU A 195 -15.04 -4.16 1.17
N LEU A 196 -15.06 -5.33 1.81
CA LEU A 196 -14.31 -6.51 1.31
C LEU A 196 -14.73 -6.89 -0.11
N GLY A 197 -16.05 -6.94 -0.36
CA GLY A 197 -16.59 -7.21 -1.69
C GLY A 197 -16.17 -6.17 -2.72
N SER A 198 -16.23 -4.88 -2.35
CA SER A 198 -15.88 -3.78 -3.25
C SER A 198 -14.40 -3.74 -3.60
N ILE A 199 -13.52 -3.91 -2.60
CA ILE A 199 -12.06 -3.94 -2.79
C ILE A 199 -11.68 -5.12 -3.69
N GLY A 200 -12.20 -6.32 -3.40
CA GLY A 200 -11.93 -7.50 -4.21
C GLY A 200 -12.46 -7.38 -5.64
N PHE A 201 -13.65 -6.82 -5.81
CA PHE A 201 -14.27 -6.61 -7.11
C PHE A 201 -13.48 -5.62 -7.97
N ILE A 202 -13.18 -4.43 -7.43
CA ILE A 202 -12.39 -3.42 -8.13
C ILE A 202 -10.99 -3.96 -8.45
N GLY A 203 -10.35 -4.61 -7.47
CA GLY A 203 -9.05 -5.24 -7.64
C GLY A 203 -9.03 -6.25 -8.78
N THR A 204 -10.06 -7.10 -8.85
CA THR A 204 -10.20 -8.09 -9.93
C THR A 204 -10.42 -7.43 -11.29
N ILE A 205 -11.26 -6.40 -11.36
CA ILE A 205 -11.47 -5.64 -12.61
C ILE A 205 -10.16 -5.05 -13.12
N ILE A 206 -9.40 -4.39 -12.24
CA ILE A 206 -8.15 -3.75 -12.68
C ILE A 206 -7.14 -4.82 -13.12
N LYS A 207 -6.96 -5.90 -12.34
CA LYS A 207 -5.98 -6.96 -12.66
C LYS A 207 -6.35 -7.87 -13.83
N SER A 208 -7.63 -7.95 -14.22
CA SER A 208 -8.07 -8.88 -15.27
C SER A 208 -8.58 -8.19 -16.53
N ILE A 209 -9.05 -6.95 -16.45
CA ILE A 209 -9.60 -6.21 -17.59
C ILE A 209 -8.64 -5.10 -18.03
N VAL A 210 -8.07 -4.34 -17.08
CA VAL A 210 -7.23 -3.18 -17.39
C VAL A 210 -5.77 -3.57 -17.63
N LEU A 211 -5.23 -4.43 -16.77
CA LEU A 211 -3.87 -4.97 -16.88
C LEU A 211 -3.93 -6.48 -17.17
N PRO A 212 -4.28 -6.89 -18.41
CA PRO A 212 -4.36 -8.31 -18.75
C PRO A 212 -3.03 -9.04 -18.57
#